data_AF-A0A395SZH1-F1
#
_entry.id   AF-A0A395SZH1-F1
#
_cell.length_a   1.000
_cell.length_b   1.000
_cell.length_c   1.000
_cell.angle_alpha   90.00
_cell.angle_beta   90.00
_cell.angle_gamma   90.00
#
_symmetry.space_group_name_H-M   'P 1'
#
loop_
_entity.id
_entity.type
_entity.pdbx_description
1 polymer ?
#
loop_
_entity_poly.entity_id
_entity_poly.type
_entity_poly.pdbx_seq_one_letter_code
_entity_poly.pdbx_strand_id
1 'polypeptide(L)'
;MPVAALASSIPRSLLSSSLRRVAYTPTTIRPVRASFGAIQTISPFAVRTMASSTQKIKVKNPVVELDGDEMTRIIWQVIKDKFIHPYLDIDLKYYDLGLEYRDETNDQVTIDAAEAIKKYSVGVKCATITPDEARVEEFKLKKMWLSPNGTIRNALGGTVFREPIVIPRIPRLVPGWKKPIIIGRHAFGDQYRAKDAVLPGPGKLTMVYTPEGGQPEEIEVFQFKNGGGVAQTQYNTDESITGFAHASFKLAIDKGLPLYMSTKNTILKKYDGRFKDIFQEIYDTTYKKEFEAKKIWYDSKGKILTKKP
;
A
#
# COMPACT_ATOMS: atom_id res chain seq x y z
N MET A 1 -31.53 -3.56 -32.07
CA MET A 1 -32.84 -3.18 -31.50
C MET A 1 -32.58 -2.23 -30.33
N PRO A 2 -33.12 -1.01 -30.36
CA PRO A 2 -32.50 0.13 -29.70
C PRO A 2 -32.96 0.35 -28.26
N VAL A 3 -32.05 0.91 -27.47
CA VAL A 3 -32.26 1.45 -26.13
C VAL A 3 -32.89 2.84 -26.29
N ALA A 4 -34.10 3.02 -25.74
CA ALA A 4 -34.85 4.27 -25.80
C ALA A 4 -34.37 5.25 -24.71
N ALA A 5 -33.98 6.45 -25.15
CA ALA A 5 -33.73 7.60 -24.31
C ALA A 5 -35.05 8.23 -23.87
N LEU A 6 -35.20 8.52 -22.56
CA LEU A 6 -36.28 9.32 -22.01
C LEU A 6 -35.68 10.59 -21.40
N ALA A 7 -35.73 11.68 -22.17
CA ALA A 7 -35.56 13.03 -21.69
C ALA A 7 -36.88 13.51 -21.08
N SER A 8 -36.85 13.99 -19.82
CA SER A 8 -37.97 14.70 -19.21
C SER A 8 -37.57 16.14 -18.86
N SER A 9 -38.23 17.06 -19.56
CA SER A 9 -38.14 18.51 -19.46
C SER A 9 -38.95 19.04 -18.26
N ILE A 10 -38.35 19.90 -17.43
CA ILE A 10 -39.05 20.68 -16.39
C ILE A 10 -39.07 22.16 -16.83
N PRO A 11 -40.24 22.82 -16.92
CA PRO A 11 -40.29 24.24 -17.22
C PRO A 11 -40.18 25.12 -15.96
N ARG A 12 -39.35 26.17 -16.05
CA ARG A 12 -39.24 27.31 -15.12
C ARG A 12 -40.12 28.46 -15.61
N SER A 13 -41.05 28.92 -14.78
CA SER A 13 -41.67 30.27 -14.79
C SER A 13 -42.70 30.26 -13.65
N LEU A 14 -43.07 31.30 -12.90
CA LEU A 14 -42.82 32.74 -12.74
C LEU A 14 -43.69 33.08 -11.50
N LEU A 15 -43.32 34.06 -10.67
CA LEU A 15 -44.28 35.00 -10.05
C LEU A 15 -43.53 36.07 -9.26
N SER A 16 -43.69 37.29 -9.76
CA SER A 16 -43.24 38.58 -9.24
C SER A 16 -44.36 39.28 -8.45
N SER A 17 -44.02 40.04 -7.41
CA SER A 17 -44.82 41.19 -6.95
C SER A 17 -43.94 42.10 -6.05
N SER A 18 -43.47 43.21 -6.59
CA SER A 18 -44.00 44.58 -6.43
C SER A 18 -43.60 45.28 -5.13
N LEU A 19 -42.54 46.10 -5.22
CA LEU A 19 -42.14 47.08 -4.22
C LEU A 19 -42.89 48.39 -4.44
N ARG A 20 -43.63 48.88 -3.43
CA ARG A 20 -44.13 50.26 -3.37
C ARG A 20 -43.23 51.12 -2.48
N ARG A 21 -42.72 52.20 -3.06
CA ARG A 21 -42.05 53.33 -2.41
C ARG A 21 -43.08 54.20 -1.71
N VAL A 22 -42.83 54.60 -0.47
CA VAL A 22 -43.48 55.75 0.17
C VAL A 22 -42.39 56.73 0.58
N ALA A 23 -42.53 57.97 0.13
CA ALA A 23 -41.68 59.09 0.47
C ALA A 23 -42.18 59.75 1.76
N TYR A 24 -41.25 60.25 2.59
CA TYR A 24 -41.57 61.21 3.64
C TYR A 24 -40.44 62.24 3.76
N THR A 25 -40.83 63.50 3.67
CA THR A 25 -40.00 64.72 3.78
C THR A 25 -39.75 65.09 5.26
N PRO A 26 -38.71 65.92 5.54
CA PRO A 26 -38.12 66.02 6.88
C PRO A 26 -38.70 67.16 7.71
N THR A 27 -38.71 66.99 9.03
CA THR A 27 -38.91 68.08 9.99
C THR A 27 -37.68 68.23 10.87
N THR A 28 -37.12 69.43 10.89
CA THR A 28 -35.97 69.86 11.69
C THR A 28 -36.33 70.10 13.15
N ILE A 29 -35.57 69.53 14.09
CA ILE A 29 -35.42 70.03 15.48
C ILE A 29 -33.95 69.97 15.89
N ARG A 30 -33.47 71.06 16.50
CA ARG A 30 -32.09 71.35 16.94
C ARG A 30 -31.74 70.65 18.28
N PRO A 31 -30.44 70.63 18.69
CA PRO A 31 -29.84 69.55 19.46
C PRO A 31 -29.94 69.71 20.98
N VAL A 32 -29.88 68.59 21.69
CA VAL A 32 -29.46 68.55 23.11
C VAL A 32 -28.26 67.63 23.21
N ARG A 33 -27.14 68.18 23.67
CA ARG A 33 -25.88 67.47 23.90
C ARG A 33 -25.97 66.80 25.26
N ALA A 34 -26.01 65.47 25.28
CA ALA A 34 -25.77 64.68 26.49
C ALA A 34 -24.69 63.64 26.17
N SER A 35 -23.54 63.82 26.80
CA SER A 35 -22.41 62.90 26.79
C SER A 35 -22.71 61.68 27.64
N PHE A 36 -22.81 60.50 27.03
CA PHE A 36 -22.71 59.21 27.69
C PHE A 36 -21.89 58.25 26.82
N GLY A 37 -21.06 57.44 27.48
CA GLY A 37 -19.81 56.90 26.96
C GLY A 37 -19.91 55.91 25.80
N ALA A 38 -18.74 55.59 25.25
CA ALA A 38 -18.56 54.69 24.12
C ALA A 38 -19.19 53.32 24.40
N ILE A 39 -20.32 53.05 23.73
CA ILE A 39 -20.86 51.70 23.62
C ILE A 39 -20.04 50.99 22.54
N GLN A 40 -19.19 50.06 22.96
CA GLN A 40 -18.61 49.08 22.04
C GLN A 40 -19.75 48.24 21.45
N THR A 41 -20.00 48.42 20.16
CA THR A 41 -20.91 47.57 19.38
C THR A 41 -20.32 46.16 19.32
N ILE A 42 -20.85 45.24 20.13
CA ILE A 42 -20.58 43.81 19.97
C ILE A 42 -21.33 43.35 18.72
N SER A 43 -20.60 43.15 17.63
CA SER A 43 -21.12 42.51 16.42
C SER A 43 -21.50 41.06 16.73
N PRO A 44 -22.73 40.60 16.42
CA PRO A 44 -23.18 39.24 16.72
C PRO A 44 -22.65 38.18 15.73
N PHE A 45 -21.77 38.58 14.79
CA PHE A 45 -21.20 37.70 13.76
C PHE A 45 -19.68 37.54 13.84
N ALA A 46 -19.09 37.68 15.02
CA ALA A 46 -17.79 37.09 15.25
C ALA A 46 -17.98 35.57 15.45
N VAL A 47 -17.83 34.78 14.37
CA VAL A 47 -17.50 33.37 14.52
C VAL A 47 -16.20 33.33 15.31
N ARG A 48 -16.31 33.11 16.62
CA ARG A 48 -15.16 32.73 17.43
C ARG A 48 -14.73 31.37 16.91
N THR A 49 -13.79 31.33 15.97
CA THR A 49 -12.86 30.22 15.85
C THR A 49 -12.10 30.19 17.17
N MET A 50 -12.71 29.58 18.19
CA MET A 50 -11.99 29.03 19.32
C MET A 50 -11.16 27.89 18.71
N ALA A 51 -10.09 28.23 18.01
CA ALA A 51 -8.97 27.32 17.87
C ALA A 51 -8.45 27.14 19.29
N SER A 52 -9.06 26.20 20.01
CA SER A 52 -8.34 25.45 21.01
C SER A 52 -7.10 24.97 20.27
N SER A 53 -5.97 25.66 20.46
CA SER A 53 -4.70 25.21 19.94
C SER A 53 -4.33 23.99 20.78
N THR A 54 -5.00 22.88 20.50
CA THR A 54 -4.56 21.57 20.97
C THR A 54 -3.12 21.47 20.52
N GLN A 55 -2.21 21.42 21.49
CA GLN A 55 -0.79 21.32 21.20
C GLN A 55 -0.58 20.08 20.34
N LYS A 56 -0.19 20.29 19.08
CA LYS A 56 0.06 19.18 18.15
C LYS A 56 1.15 18.28 18.69
N ILE A 57 1.00 16.98 18.48
CA ILE A 57 2.02 16.00 18.84
C ILE A 57 3.24 16.25 17.94
N LYS A 58 4.37 16.56 18.57
CA LYS A 58 5.65 16.79 17.88
C LYS A 58 6.22 15.45 17.42
N VAL A 59 6.38 15.28 16.11
CA VAL A 59 7.01 14.08 15.54
C VAL A 59 8.47 14.40 15.23
N LYS A 60 9.39 13.68 15.89
CA LYS A 60 10.83 13.98 15.81
C LYS A 60 11.43 13.72 14.43
N ASN A 61 11.08 12.59 13.82
CA ASN A 61 11.66 12.13 12.56
C ASN A 61 10.63 12.30 11.43
N PRO A 62 11.08 12.64 10.21
CA PRO A 62 10.18 12.75 9.07
C PRO A 62 9.63 11.39 8.63
N VAL A 63 8.51 11.43 7.92
CA VAL A 63 7.91 10.27 7.25
C VAL A 63 7.86 10.54 5.75
N VAL A 64 8.23 9.55 4.94
CA VAL A 64 8.10 9.67 3.48
C VAL A 64 6.64 9.44 3.10
N GLU A 65 6.07 10.41 2.38
CA GLU A 65 4.72 10.34 1.86
C GLU A 65 4.77 10.06 0.36
N LEU A 66 4.14 8.97 -0.06
CA LEU A 66 4.06 8.56 -1.45
C LEU A 66 2.60 8.69 -1.88
N ASP A 67 2.27 9.73 -2.64
CA ASP A 67 0.91 9.98 -3.13
C ASP A 67 0.51 8.97 -4.20
N GLY A 68 -0.73 9.03 -4.68
CA GLY A 68 -1.26 8.03 -5.60
C GLY A 68 -2.32 8.55 -6.55
N ASP A 69 -3.21 7.64 -6.96
CA ASP A 69 -4.11 7.83 -8.10
C ASP A 69 -5.59 7.73 -7.71
N GLU A 70 -6.45 8.16 -8.64
CA GLU A 70 -7.91 7.98 -8.64
C GLU A 70 -8.59 8.38 -7.32
N MET A 71 -9.59 7.61 -6.88
CA MET A 71 -10.32 7.85 -5.64
C MET A 71 -9.43 7.83 -4.40
N THR A 72 -8.36 7.03 -4.43
CA THR A 72 -7.45 6.95 -3.29
C THR A 72 -6.67 8.25 -3.08
N ARG A 73 -6.28 8.96 -4.15
CA ARG A 73 -5.65 10.28 -4.04
C ARG A 73 -6.56 11.30 -3.35
N ILE A 74 -7.84 11.31 -3.69
CA ILE A 74 -8.83 12.21 -3.06
C ILE A 74 -9.01 11.88 -1.58
N ILE A 75 -9.18 10.60 -1.25
CA ILE A 75 -9.31 10.15 0.14
C ILE A 75 -8.03 10.43 0.94
N TRP A 76 -6.86 10.28 0.32
CA TRP A 76 -5.57 10.54 0.94
C TRP A 76 -5.45 11.98 1.42
N GLN A 77 -5.85 12.94 0.58
CA GLN A 77 -5.88 14.36 0.97
C GLN A 77 -6.83 14.60 2.15
N VAL A 78 -8.03 14.02 2.12
CA VAL A 78 -9.00 14.13 3.23
C VAL A 78 -8.44 13.54 4.53
N ILE A 79 -7.71 12.42 4.45
CA ILE A 79 -7.05 11.81 5.61
C ILE A 79 -6.04 12.77 6.22
N LYS A 80 -5.17 13.36 5.40
CA LYS A 80 -4.16 14.30 5.86
C LYS A 80 -4.77 15.53 6.53
N ASP A 81 -5.76 16.14 5.88
CA ASP A 81 -6.35 17.40 6.33
C ASP A 81 -7.21 17.23 7.59
N LYS A 82 -7.93 16.11 7.72
CA LYS A 82 -8.86 15.91 8.84
C LYS A 82 -8.27 15.12 10.00
N PHE A 83 -7.33 14.21 9.74
CA PHE A 83 -6.89 13.23 10.73
C PHE A 83 -5.39 13.26 11.02
N ILE A 84 -4.57 13.95 10.21
CA ILE A 84 -3.11 14.04 10.43
C ILE A 84 -2.71 15.45 10.84
N HIS A 85 -2.79 16.42 9.94
CA HIS A 85 -2.30 17.79 10.16
C HIS A 85 -2.94 18.55 11.32
N PRO A 86 -4.21 18.33 11.70
CA PRO A 86 -4.78 18.97 12.88
C PRO A 86 -4.14 18.51 14.20
N TYR A 87 -3.59 17.28 14.23
CA TYR A 87 -3.15 16.63 15.47
C TYR A 87 -1.63 16.44 15.53
N LEU A 88 -0.96 16.29 14.39
CA LEU A 88 0.48 16.04 14.31
C LEU A 88 1.21 17.25 13.71
N ASP A 89 2.31 17.63 14.35
CA ASP A 89 3.35 18.45 13.76
C ASP A 89 4.43 17.51 13.24
N ILE A 90 4.31 17.17 11.95
CA ILE A 90 5.06 16.12 11.28
C ILE A 90 5.64 16.64 9.96
N ASP A 91 6.92 16.34 9.74
CA ASP A 91 7.62 16.61 8.48
C ASP A 91 7.37 15.45 7.50
N LEU A 92 6.59 15.71 6.44
CA LEU A 92 6.32 14.75 5.38
C LEU A 92 7.23 15.01 4.18
N LYS A 93 8.06 14.03 3.84
CA LYS A 93 8.86 14.05 2.59
C LYS A 93 7.99 13.55 1.46
N TYR A 94 7.38 14.50 0.74
CA TYR A 94 6.39 14.23 -0.28
C TYR A 94 7.01 13.79 -1.61
N TYR A 95 6.46 12.71 -2.18
CA TYR A 95 6.75 12.19 -3.52
C TYR A 95 5.44 11.86 -4.21
N ASP A 96 5.16 12.50 -5.34
CA ASP A 96 3.96 12.22 -6.12
C ASP A 96 4.17 10.96 -6.97
N LEU A 97 3.52 9.83 -6.62
CA LEU A 97 3.53 8.63 -7.46
C LEU A 97 2.29 8.51 -8.36
N GLY A 98 1.55 9.60 -8.53
CA GLY A 98 0.51 9.71 -9.53
C GLY A 98 1.05 9.35 -10.92
N LEU A 99 0.24 8.64 -11.71
CA LEU A 99 0.64 8.07 -12.99
C LEU A 99 1.20 9.12 -13.96
N GLU A 100 0.59 10.30 -14.02
CA GLU A 100 1.04 11.40 -14.89
C GLU A 100 2.44 11.90 -14.50
N TYR A 101 2.70 12.10 -13.21
CA TYR A 101 4.02 12.58 -12.74
C TYR A 101 5.09 11.49 -12.83
N ARG A 102 4.71 10.22 -12.65
CA ARG A 102 5.61 9.10 -12.98
C ARG A 102 5.95 9.09 -14.46
N ASP A 103 4.99 9.29 -15.35
CA ASP A 103 5.27 9.38 -16.79
C ASP A 103 6.18 10.57 -17.12
N GLU A 104 5.90 11.74 -16.55
CA GLU A 104 6.72 12.96 -16.70
C GLU A 104 8.19 12.71 -16.33
N THR A 105 8.41 12.14 -15.15
CA THR A 105 9.75 11.88 -14.57
C THR A 105 10.43 10.60 -15.07
N ASN A 106 9.84 9.92 -16.05
CA ASN A 106 10.30 8.62 -16.53
C ASN A 106 10.43 7.56 -15.41
N ASP A 107 9.50 7.60 -14.45
CA ASP A 107 9.40 6.78 -13.24
C ASP A 107 10.56 6.96 -12.22
N GLN A 108 11.40 8.00 -12.40
CA GLN A 108 12.48 8.32 -11.48
C GLN A 108 11.96 8.66 -10.07
N VAL A 109 10.80 9.33 -9.97
CA VAL A 109 10.17 9.67 -8.68
C VAL A 109 9.89 8.44 -7.81
N THR A 110 9.59 7.29 -8.42
CA THR A 110 9.36 6.03 -7.72
C THR A 110 10.64 5.50 -7.08
N ILE A 111 11.78 5.65 -7.76
CA ILE A 111 13.10 5.24 -7.26
C ILE A 111 13.52 6.20 -6.14
N ASP A 112 13.37 7.50 -6.36
CA ASP A 112 13.73 8.53 -5.38
C ASP A 112 12.94 8.37 -4.07
N ALA A 113 11.64 8.03 -4.18
CA ALA A 113 10.80 7.74 -3.03
C ALA A 113 11.29 6.50 -2.26
N ALA A 114 11.76 5.46 -2.95
CA ALA A 114 12.32 4.27 -2.30
C ALA A 114 13.65 4.58 -1.57
N GLU A 115 14.53 5.37 -2.18
CA GLU A 115 15.77 5.83 -1.52
C GLU A 115 15.49 6.74 -0.33
N ALA A 116 14.46 7.59 -0.42
CA ALA A 116 14.00 8.39 0.71
C ALA A 116 13.51 7.51 1.86
N ILE A 117 12.78 6.42 1.58
CA ILE A 117 12.35 5.48 2.62
C ILE A 117 13.58 4.83 3.28
N LYS A 118 14.62 4.46 2.53
CA LYS A 118 15.86 3.94 3.13
C LYS A 118 16.50 4.97 4.07
N LYS A 119 16.54 6.23 3.65
CA LYS A 119 17.11 7.34 4.43
C LYS A 119 16.32 7.65 5.71
N TYR A 120 14.99 7.66 5.64
CA TYR A 120 14.11 8.11 6.72
C TYR A 120 13.37 6.96 7.44
N SER A 121 13.62 5.71 7.05
CA SER A 121 13.12 4.46 7.61
C SER A 121 11.61 4.19 7.48
N VAL A 122 10.76 5.23 7.41
CA VAL A 122 9.30 5.07 7.40
C VAL A 122 8.69 5.72 6.15
N GLY A 123 7.90 4.95 5.42
CA GLY A 123 7.10 5.42 4.29
C GLY A 123 5.62 5.07 4.47
N VAL A 124 4.75 5.98 4.06
CA VAL A 124 3.30 5.78 3.93
C VAL A 124 2.89 6.01 2.48
N LYS A 125 2.13 5.07 1.92
CA LYS A 125 1.88 5.04 0.47
C LYS A 125 0.41 4.94 0.14
N CYS A 126 -0.06 5.83 -0.73
CA CYS A 126 -1.37 5.75 -1.39
C CYS A 126 -1.36 4.71 -2.53
N ALA A 127 -2.54 4.18 -2.88
CA ALA A 127 -2.65 3.24 -3.99
C ALA A 127 -2.35 3.95 -5.32
N THR A 128 -1.70 3.23 -6.24
CA THR A 128 -1.20 3.76 -7.52
C THR A 128 -1.59 2.83 -8.66
N ILE A 129 -1.90 3.39 -9.83
CA ILE A 129 -2.16 2.64 -11.06
C ILE A 129 -0.89 1.90 -11.48
N THR A 130 -1.02 0.63 -11.87
CA THR A 130 0.00 -0.05 -12.69
C THR A 130 -0.59 -0.13 -14.09
N PRO A 131 -0.05 0.60 -15.08
CA PRO A 131 -0.71 0.75 -16.37
C PRO A 131 -0.66 -0.57 -17.16
N ASP A 132 -1.78 -0.89 -17.79
CA ASP A 132 -1.91 -1.87 -18.87
C ASP A 132 -2.07 -1.13 -20.21
N GLU A 133 -2.34 -1.86 -21.30
CA GLU A 133 -2.52 -1.28 -22.64
C GLU A 133 -3.61 -0.21 -22.66
N ALA A 134 -4.73 -0.44 -21.97
CA ALA A 134 -5.84 0.52 -21.91
C ALA A 134 -5.43 1.80 -21.17
N ARG A 135 -4.69 1.69 -20.07
CA ARG A 135 -4.18 2.87 -19.33
C ARG A 135 -3.11 3.63 -20.11
N VAL A 136 -2.31 2.96 -20.94
CA VAL A 136 -1.36 3.62 -21.85
C VAL A 136 -2.10 4.52 -22.85
N GLU A 137 -3.20 4.03 -23.42
CA GLU A 137 -4.04 4.81 -24.33
C GLU A 137 -4.78 5.95 -23.62
N GLU A 138 -5.41 5.67 -22.47
CA GLU A 138 -6.19 6.64 -21.69
C GLU A 138 -5.35 7.85 -21.26
N PHE A 139 -4.15 7.59 -20.72
CA PHE A 139 -3.27 8.63 -20.17
C PHE A 139 -2.18 9.09 -21.17
N LYS A 140 -2.16 8.53 -22.39
CA LYS A 140 -1.16 8.83 -23.43
C LYS A 140 0.28 8.67 -22.92
N LEU A 141 0.53 7.57 -22.22
CA LEU A 141 1.80 7.31 -21.55
C LEU A 141 2.93 7.09 -22.57
N LYS A 142 4.16 7.50 -22.22
CA LYS A 142 5.36 7.24 -23.02
C LYS A 142 5.62 5.73 -23.18
N LYS A 143 5.31 4.96 -22.14
CA LYS A 143 5.37 3.48 -22.15
C LYS A 143 4.55 2.89 -21.00
N MET A 144 4.40 1.57 -21.04
CA MET A 144 3.83 0.79 -19.94
C MET A 144 4.82 0.72 -18.77
N TRP A 145 4.70 1.63 -17.81
CA TRP A 145 5.55 1.70 -16.62
C TRP A 145 5.36 0.49 -15.71
N LEU A 146 6.42 0.10 -15.00
CA LEU A 146 6.36 -0.98 -14.02
C LEU A 146 5.52 -0.57 -12.79
N SER A 147 5.08 -1.55 -12.02
CA SER A 147 4.34 -1.27 -10.79
C SER A 147 5.23 -0.56 -9.76
N PRO A 148 4.83 0.62 -9.25
CA PRO A 148 5.60 1.31 -8.20
C PRO A 148 5.80 0.45 -6.96
N ASN A 149 4.81 -0.39 -6.63
CA ASN A 149 4.91 -1.32 -5.51
C ASN A 149 6.04 -2.35 -5.73
N GLY A 150 6.24 -2.81 -6.97
CA GLY A 150 7.31 -3.72 -7.33
C GLY A 150 8.68 -3.05 -7.20
N THR A 151 8.83 -1.85 -7.77
CA THR A 151 10.05 -1.05 -7.70
C THR A 151 10.47 -0.77 -6.25
N ILE A 152 9.54 -0.29 -5.41
CA ILE A 152 9.82 0.01 -4.00
C ILE A 152 10.20 -1.26 -3.22
N ARG A 153 9.48 -2.38 -3.42
CA ARG A 153 9.83 -3.65 -2.76
C ARG A 153 11.20 -4.18 -3.17
N ASN A 154 11.55 -4.05 -4.45
CA ASN A 154 12.85 -4.46 -4.95
C ASN A 154 13.98 -3.59 -4.35
N ALA A 155 13.73 -2.30 -4.17
CA ALA A 155 14.69 -1.38 -3.57
C ALA A 155 14.87 -1.63 -2.05
N LEU A 156 13.77 -1.87 -1.33
CA LEU A 156 13.79 -2.01 0.14
C LEU A 156 14.06 -3.45 0.62
N GLY A 157 13.68 -4.45 -0.17
CA GLY A 157 13.61 -5.84 0.27
C GLY A 157 12.52 -6.07 1.34
N GLY A 158 12.57 -7.25 1.97
CA GLY A 158 11.78 -7.56 3.16
C GLY A 158 10.46 -8.30 2.92
N THR A 159 9.56 -8.17 3.90
CA THR A 159 8.34 -8.97 4.04
C THR A 159 7.11 -8.09 4.09
N VAL A 160 6.10 -8.41 3.28
CA VAL A 160 4.83 -7.70 3.30
C VAL A 160 3.85 -8.46 4.17
N PHE A 161 3.50 -7.90 5.33
CA PHE A 161 2.46 -8.44 6.19
C PHE A 161 1.09 -7.85 5.85
N ARG A 162 0.09 -8.70 5.71
CA ARG A 162 -1.31 -8.31 5.49
C ARG A 162 -2.16 -8.87 6.62
N GLU A 163 -2.83 -7.97 7.34
CA GLU A 163 -3.70 -8.29 8.47
C GLU A 163 -5.09 -7.68 8.21
N PRO A 164 -6.20 -8.41 8.46
CA PRO A 164 -7.54 -7.86 8.33
C PRO A 164 -7.87 -6.92 9.50
N ILE A 165 -8.57 -5.82 9.21
CA ILE A 165 -9.23 -5.01 10.25
C ILE A 165 -10.58 -5.67 10.58
N VAL A 166 -10.67 -6.28 11.76
CA VAL A 166 -11.87 -7.02 12.18
C VAL A 166 -12.89 -6.06 12.79
N ILE A 167 -14.06 -5.94 12.16
CA ILE A 167 -15.20 -5.16 12.67
C ILE A 167 -16.27 -6.15 13.13
N PRO A 168 -16.63 -6.21 14.44
CA PRO A 168 -17.54 -7.23 14.97
C PRO A 168 -18.90 -7.36 14.27
N ARG A 169 -19.40 -6.27 13.69
CA ARG A 169 -20.69 -6.22 12.98
C ARG A 169 -20.63 -6.71 11.53
N ILE A 170 -19.43 -6.88 10.96
CA ILE A 170 -19.26 -7.34 9.58
C ILE A 170 -19.07 -8.86 9.60
N PRO A 171 -20.03 -9.65 9.09
CA PRO A 171 -19.90 -11.10 9.06
C PRO A 171 -18.76 -11.53 8.14
N ARG A 172 -18.10 -12.63 8.51
CA ARG A 172 -16.97 -13.20 7.76
C ARG A 172 -17.46 -14.26 6.79
N LEU A 173 -16.81 -14.33 5.62
CA LEU A 173 -17.09 -15.35 4.61
C LEU A 173 -16.90 -16.77 5.15
N VAL A 174 -15.89 -16.98 5.99
CA VAL A 174 -15.68 -18.23 6.73
C VAL A 174 -16.07 -17.98 8.20
N PRO A 175 -17.26 -18.44 8.65
CA PRO A 175 -17.78 -18.08 9.97
C PRO A 175 -16.90 -18.55 11.14
N GLY A 176 -16.17 -19.65 10.94
CA GLY A 176 -15.25 -20.21 11.95
C GLY A 176 -14.01 -19.36 12.24
N TRP A 177 -13.67 -18.40 11.38
CA TRP A 177 -12.49 -17.53 11.57
C TRP A 177 -12.72 -16.47 12.63
N LYS A 178 -12.65 -16.86 13.90
CA LYS A 178 -12.90 -15.95 15.03
C LYS A 178 -11.76 -14.95 15.27
N LYS A 179 -10.52 -15.30 14.90
CA LYS A 179 -9.29 -14.51 15.07
C LYS A 179 -8.73 -14.08 13.71
N PRO A 180 -7.98 -12.96 13.62
CA PRO A 180 -7.34 -12.53 12.38
C PRO A 180 -6.29 -13.55 11.92
N ILE A 181 -6.09 -13.63 10.61
CA ILE A 181 -4.99 -14.36 9.97
C ILE A 181 -4.08 -13.32 9.34
N ILE A 182 -2.81 -13.33 9.70
CA ILE A 182 -1.80 -12.44 9.15
C ILE A 182 -1.00 -13.21 8.11
N ILE A 183 -0.94 -12.70 6.88
CA ILE A 183 -0.15 -13.29 5.81
C ILE A 183 1.16 -12.51 5.69
N GLY A 184 2.28 -13.14 6.04
CA GLY A 184 3.62 -12.67 5.69
C GLY A 184 3.99 -13.15 4.30
N ARG A 185 4.00 -12.25 3.33
CA ARG A 185 4.42 -12.52 1.95
C ARG A 185 5.89 -12.17 1.77
N HIS A 186 6.69 -13.13 1.32
CA HIS A 186 8.04 -12.86 0.83
C HIS A 186 7.98 -12.04 -0.46
N ALA A 187 8.61 -10.87 -0.46
CA ALA A 187 8.48 -9.88 -1.53
C ALA A 187 9.72 -9.78 -2.43
N PHE A 188 10.41 -10.90 -2.64
CA PHE A 188 11.66 -10.95 -3.42
C PHE A 188 11.78 -12.26 -4.20
N GLY A 189 12.33 -12.19 -5.41
CA GLY A 189 12.66 -13.35 -6.23
C GLY A 189 11.43 -14.04 -6.85
N ASP A 190 11.56 -15.34 -7.06
CA ASP A 190 10.53 -16.25 -7.57
C ASP A 190 9.88 -15.74 -8.88
N GLN A 191 8.59 -15.96 -9.09
CA GLN A 191 7.90 -15.59 -10.33
C GLN A 191 7.96 -14.08 -10.60
N TYR A 192 8.12 -13.24 -9.57
CA TYR A 192 8.17 -11.78 -9.73
C TYR A 192 9.47 -11.28 -10.36
N ARG A 193 10.51 -12.12 -10.44
CA ARG A 193 11.79 -11.81 -11.09
C ARG A 193 12.24 -12.93 -12.04
N ALA A 194 11.28 -13.75 -12.48
CA ALA A 194 11.57 -14.81 -13.41
C ALA A 194 11.92 -14.28 -14.80
N LYS A 195 12.60 -15.12 -15.58
CA LYS A 195 12.75 -14.95 -17.03
C LYS A 195 12.01 -16.08 -17.72
N ASP A 196 11.18 -15.72 -18.68
CA ASP A 196 10.34 -16.63 -19.43
C ASP A 196 10.48 -16.42 -20.93
N ALA A 197 10.16 -17.46 -21.70
CA ALA A 197 10.27 -17.45 -23.15
C ALA A 197 9.25 -18.39 -23.79
N VAL A 198 8.75 -18.00 -24.96
CA VAL A 198 8.08 -18.90 -25.90
C VAL A 198 9.14 -19.54 -26.79
N LEU A 199 9.18 -20.87 -26.80
CA LEU A 199 10.11 -21.66 -27.59
C LEU A 199 9.36 -22.11 -28.87
N PRO A 200 9.78 -21.72 -30.07
CA PRO A 200 8.96 -21.88 -31.28
C PRO A 200 8.92 -23.29 -31.85
N GLY A 201 9.84 -24.18 -31.45
CA GLY A 201 9.96 -25.51 -32.05
C GLY A 201 10.78 -26.48 -31.18
N PRO A 202 11.07 -27.68 -31.73
CA PRO A 202 11.89 -28.68 -31.05
C PRO A 202 13.27 -28.13 -30.67
N GLY A 203 13.80 -28.56 -29.52
CA GLY A 203 15.08 -28.08 -29.00
C GLY A 203 15.40 -28.60 -27.59
N LYS A 204 16.68 -28.55 -27.22
CA LYS A 204 17.14 -28.87 -25.86
C LYS A 204 17.10 -27.61 -25.01
N LEU A 205 16.43 -27.66 -23.86
CA LEU A 205 16.45 -26.61 -22.86
C LEU A 205 17.35 -27.03 -21.71
N THR A 206 18.36 -26.22 -21.44
CA THR A 206 19.30 -26.40 -20.33
C THR A 206 19.37 -25.14 -19.48
N MET A 207 19.72 -25.31 -18.21
CA MET A 207 20.06 -24.25 -17.28
C MET A 207 21.56 -24.32 -17.01
N VAL A 208 22.25 -23.19 -17.14
CA VAL A 208 23.70 -23.12 -16.94
C VAL A 208 24.01 -22.21 -15.75
N TYR A 209 24.78 -22.71 -14.80
CA TYR A 209 25.32 -21.93 -13.69
C TYR A 209 26.84 -21.85 -13.81
N THR A 210 27.40 -20.65 -13.88
CA THR A 210 28.84 -20.44 -13.95
C THR A 210 29.32 -19.82 -12.64
N PRO A 211 29.94 -20.60 -11.73
CA PRO A 211 30.48 -20.06 -10.50
C PRO A 211 31.65 -19.11 -10.80
N GLU A 212 31.81 -18.09 -9.98
CA GLU A 212 32.97 -17.19 -10.05
C GLU A 212 34.26 -17.99 -9.82
N GLY A 213 35.18 -17.93 -10.79
CA GLY A 213 36.44 -18.67 -10.76
C GLY A 213 36.32 -20.19 -11.02
N GLY A 214 35.16 -20.71 -11.39
CA GLY A 214 34.96 -22.14 -11.68
C GLY A 214 34.40 -22.41 -13.09
N GLN A 215 34.20 -23.69 -13.39
CA GLN A 215 33.68 -24.13 -14.69
C GLN A 215 32.14 -24.11 -14.72
N PRO A 216 31.52 -23.81 -15.88
CA PRO A 216 30.07 -23.87 -16.03
C PRO A 216 29.49 -25.26 -15.72
N GLU A 217 28.40 -25.28 -14.96
CA GLU A 217 27.56 -26.45 -14.71
C GLU A 217 26.32 -26.39 -15.58
N GLU A 218 26.11 -27.38 -16.45
CA GLU A 218 24.91 -27.51 -17.28
C GLU A 218 23.94 -28.52 -16.67
N ILE A 219 22.69 -28.10 -16.47
CA ILE A 219 21.59 -28.92 -15.98
C ILE A 219 20.54 -29.01 -17.10
N GLU A 220 20.32 -30.21 -17.63
CA GLU A 220 19.24 -30.42 -18.59
C GLU A 220 17.88 -30.25 -17.91
N VAL A 221 17.03 -29.41 -18.49
CA VAL A 221 15.67 -29.16 -18.01
C VAL A 221 14.68 -30.03 -18.78
N PHE A 222 14.70 -29.95 -20.11
CA PHE A 222 13.79 -30.70 -20.96
C PHE A 222 14.25 -30.75 -22.42
N GLN A 223 13.88 -31.82 -23.13
CA GLN A 223 14.03 -31.92 -24.59
C GLN A 223 12.66 -31.79 -25.27
N PHE A 224 12.42 -30.66 -25.93
CA PHE A 224 11.26 -30.45 -26.78
C PHE A 224 11.40 -31.28 -28.06
N LYS A 225 10.53 -32.28 -28.24
CA LYS A 225 10.56 -33.21 -29.39
C LYS A 225 9.46 -32.93 -30.41
N ASN A 226 8.25 -32.61 -29.93
CA ASN A 226 7.03 -32.57 -30.76
C ASN A 226 6.50 -31.14 -30.95
N GLY A 227 7.39 -30.19 -31.20
CA GLY A 227 7.06 -28.77 -31.36
C GLY A 227 7.64 -27.90 -30.25
N GLY A 228 7.18 -26.65 -30.21
CA GLY A 228 7.59 -25.63 -29.25
C GLY A 228 6.94 -25.77 -27.87
N GLY A 229 7.02 -24.71 -27.08
CA GLY A 229 6.42 -24.62 -25.75
C GLY A 229 6.77 -23.32 -25.05
N VAL A 230 6.77 -23.35 -23.72
CA VAL A 230 7.17 -22.23 -22.89
C VAL A 230 8.17 -22.70 -21.83
N ALA A 231 9.06 -21.81 -21.43
CA ALA A 231 10.01 -22.05 -20.35
C ALA A 231 10.03 -20.85 -19.41
N GLN A 232 10.30 -21.12 -18.14
CA GLN A 232 10.49 -20.10 -17.11
C GLN A 232 11.63 -20.53 -16.19
N THR A 233 12.45 -19.58 -15.76
CA THR A 233 13.47 -19.78 -14.72
C THR A 233 13.35 -18.68 -13.68
N GLN A 234 13.45 -19.05 -12.42
CA GLN A 234 13.32 -18.16 -11.26
C GLN A 234 14.39 -18.48 -10.23
N TYR A 235 14.64 -17.53 -9.33
CA TYR A 235 15.66 -17.66 -8.30
C TYR A 235 15.25 -16.97 -7.01
N ASN A 236 15.92 -17.36 -5.93
CA ASN A 236 15.91 -16.65 -4.67
C ASN A 236 17.32 -16.71 -4.04
N THR A 237 17.51 -16.03 -2.93
CA THR A 237 18.81 -15.93 -2.25
C THR A 237 18.66 -16.25 -0.78
N ASP A 238 19.65 -16.93 -0.20
CA ASP A 238 19.67 -17.27 1.23
C ASP A 238 19.55 -16.02 2.13
N GLU A 239 20.17 -14.91 1.76
CA GLU A 239 20.06 -13.62 2.48
C GLU A 239 18.59 -13.17 2.59
N SER A 240 17.90 -13.11 1.45
CA SER A 240 16.49 -12.70 1.40
C SER A 240 15.56 -13.66 2.16
N ILE A 241 15.79 -14.97 2.05
CA ILE A 241 15.01 -15.99 2.78
C ILE A 241 15.24 -15.86 4.29
N THR A 242 16.48 -15.63 4.71
CA THR A 242 16.88 -15.42 6.11
C THR A 242 16.19 -14.16 6.67
N GLY A 243 16.21 -13.06 5.93
CA GLY A 243 15.49 -11.84 6.29
C GLY A 243 13.98 -12.06 6.43
N PHE A 244 13.39 -12.82 5.50
CA PHE A 244 11.97 -13.21 5.55
C PHE A 244 11.64 -14.04 6.79
N ALA A 245 12.49 -15.00 7.16
CA ALA A 245 12.34 -15.82 8.35
C ALA A 245 12.37 -14.97 9.63
N HIS A 246 13.41 -14.14 9.80
CA HIS A 246 13.53 -13.25 10.96
C HIS A 246 12.32 -12.32 11.11
N ALA A 247 11.87 -11.69 10.02
CA ALA A 247 10.70 -10.83 10.04
C ALA A 247 9.43 -11.59 10.50
N SER A 248 9.24 -12.81 9.99
CA SER A 248 8.08 -13.65 10.30
C SER A 248 8.07 -14.11 11.76
N PHE A 249 9.22 -14.56 12.29
CA PHE A 249 9.34 -14.96 13.69
C PHE A 249 9.12 -13.79 14.64
N LYS A 250 9.74 -12.63 14.38
CA LYS A 250 9.57 -11.42 15.20
C LYS A 250 8.10 -10.98 15.25
N LEU A 251 7.39 -10.98 14.12
CA LEU A 251 5.97 -10.61 14.11
C LEU A 251 5.11 -11.64 14.87
N ALA A 252 5.36 -12.93 14.70
CA ALA A 252 4.62 -13.97 15.42
C ALA A 252 4.78 -13.84 16.95
N ILE A 253 6.00 -13.54 17.42
CA ILE A 253 6.32 -13.28 18.83
C ILE A 253 5.60 -12.02 19.33
N ASP A 254 5.66 -10.93 18.58
CA ASP A 254 5.00 -9.66 18.91
C ASP A 254 3.48 -9.84 19.05
N LYS A 255 2.86 -10.51 18.07
CA LYS A 255 1.42 -10.77 18.05
C LYS A 255 0.98 -11.90 18.98
N GLY A 256 1.91 -12.69 19.52
CA GLY A 256 1.60 -13.88 20.29
C GLY A 256 0.81 -14.92 19.50
N LEU A 257 1.13 -15.09 18.21
CA LEU A 257 0.46 -16.03 17.30
C LEU A 257 1.41 -17.16 16.88
N PRO A 258 0.90 -18.38 16.66
CA PRO A 258 1.70 -19.42 16.03
C PRO A 258 2.07 -19.04 14.59
N LEU A 259 3.22 -19.50 14.13
CA LEU A 259 3.72 -19.27 12.78
C LEU A 259 3.64 -20.55 11.94
N TYR A 260 3.08 -20.41 10.74
CA TYR A 260 3.08 -21.45 9.73
C TYR A 260 3.80 -20.95 8.48
N MET A 261 4.71 -21.76 7.97
CA MET A 261 5.38 -21.53 6.69
C MET A 261 5.06 -22.70 5.78
N SER A 262 4.63 -22.42 4.55
CA SER A 262 4.21 -23.44 3.59
C SER A 262 5.07 -23.39 2.33
N THR A 263 5.50 -24.56 1.88
CA THR A 263 6.17 -24.75 0.59
C THR A 263 5.66 -26.04 -0.07
N LYS A 264 6.18 -26.34 -1.26
CA LYS A 264 6.01 -27.62 -1.97
C LYS A 264 7.34 -28.38 -2.10
N ASN A 265 8.11 -28.43 -1.01
CA ASN A 265 9.42 -29.12 -0.96
C ASN A 265 9.39 -30.63 -1.27
N THR A 266 8.22 -31.28 -1.27
CA THR A 266 8.10 -32.66 -1.76
C THR A 266 8.37 -32.78 -3.26
N ILE A 267 8.07 -31.71 -4.01
CA ILE A 267 8.28 -31.57 -5.46
C ILE A 267 9.55 -30.75 -5.73
N LEU A 268 9.60 -29.52 -5.21
CA LEU A 268 10.75 -28.63 -5.35
C LEU A 268 11.80 -28.91 -4.28
N LYS A 269 12.40 -30.10 -4.34
CA LYS A 269 13.24 -30.65 -3.26
C LYS A 269 14.41 -29.75 -2.87
N LYS A 270 15.07 -29.12 -3.84
CA LYS A 270 16.20 -28.21 -3.59
C LYS A 270 15.73 -26.79 -3.29
N TYR A 271 14.89 -26.21 -4.16
CA TYR A 271 14.43 -24.82 -4.05
C TYR A 271 13.62 -24.57 -2.78
N ASP A 272 12.46 -25.23 -2.64
CA ASP A 272 11.59 -25.11 -1.46
C ASP A 272 12.17 -25.81 -0.23
N GLY A 273 13.06 -26.80 -0.44
CA GLY A 273 13.85 -27.39 0.64
C GLY A 273 14.72 -26.36 1.33
N ARG A 274 15.38 -25.47 0.57
CA ARG A 274 16.23 -24.43 1.13
C ARG A 274 15.47 -23.46 2.03
N PHE A 275 14.25 -23.05 1.63
CA PHE A 275 13.36 -22.25 2.49
C PHE A 275 13.05 -22.94 3.81
N LYS A 276 12.65 -24.22 3.73
CA LYS A 276 12.32 -25.02 4.91
C LYS A 276 13.52 -25.14 5.85
N ASP A 277 14.69 -25.43 5.31
CA ASP A 277 15.88 -25.68 6.11
C ASP A 277 16.37 -24.38 6.78
N ILE A 278 16.41 -23.25 6.06
CA ILE A 278 16.76 -21.94 6.64
C ILE A 278 15.81 -21.55 7.77
N PHE A 279 14.49 -21.65 7.55
CA PHE A 279 13.52 -21.31 8.60
C PHE A 279 13.66 -22.22 9.83
N GLN A 280 13.88 -23.52 9.62
CA GLN A 280 14.03 -24.48 10.71
C GLN A 280 15.30 -24.20 11.53
N GLU A 281 16.42 -23.94 10.86
CA GLU A 281 17.69 -23.58 11.48
C GLU A 281 17.54 -22.31 12.33
N ILE A 282 16.97 -21.24 11.78
CA ILE A 282 16.75 -19.98 12.49
C ILE A 282 15.80 -20.15 13.68
N TYR A 283 14.74 -20.95 13.53
CA TYR A 283 13.84 -21.26 14.63
C TYR A 283 14.59 -21.95 15.78
N ASP A 284 15.28 -23.04 15.49
CA ASP A 284 15.94 -23.87 16.51
C ASP A 284 17.09 -23.12 17.22
N THR A 285 17.84 -22.30 16.47
CA THR A 285 19.00 -21.57 17.00
C THR A 285 18.65 -20.27 17.71
N THR A 286 17.63 -19.54 17.22
CA THR A 286 17.37 -18.15 17.65
C THR A 286 16.04 -18.00 18.40
N TYR A 287 14.93 -18.55 17.88
CA TYR A 287 13.59 -18.14 18.33
C TYR A 287 12.84 -19.15 19.19
N LYS A 288 13.27 -20.42 19.22
CA LYS A 288 12.56 -21.50 19.90
C LYS A 288 12.23 -21.21 21.35
N LYS A 289 13.19 -20.67 22.12
CA LYS A 289 12.99 -20.33 23.54
C LYS A 289 11.91 -19.27 23.74
N GLU A 290 11.85 -18.25 22.89
CA GLU A 290 10.84 -17.19 22.97
C GLU A 290 9.45 -17.71 22.59
N PHE A 291 9.37 -18.58 21.58
CA PHE A 291 8.13 -19.25 21.19
C PHE A 291 7.57 -20.13 22.33
N GLU A 292 8.44 -20.94 22.95
CA GLU A 292 8.08 -21.79 24.09
C GLU A 292 7.60 -20.96 25.29
N ALA A 293 8.29 -19.85 25.61
CA ALA A 293 7.89 -18.94 26.69
C ALA A 293 6.51 -18.31 26.46
N LYS A 294 6.17 -18.00 25.21
CA LYS A 294 4.86 -17.45 24.80
C LYS A 294 3.80 -18.52 24.53
N LYS A 295 4.14 -19.80 24.65
CA LYS A 295 3.26 -20.95 24.34
C LYS A 295 2.71 -20.90 22.91
N ILE A 296 3.54 -20.46 21.96
CA ILE A 296 3.27 -20.48 20.52
C ILE A 296 4.26 -21.44 19.83
N TRP A 297 3.99 -21.81 18.58
CA TRP A 297 4.81 -22.78 17.85
C TRP A 297 5.07 -22.33 16.42
N TYR A 298 6.09 -22.95 15.81
CA TYR A 298 6.39 -22.87 14.39
C TYR A 298 6.15 -24.23 13.72
N ASP A 299 5.51 -24.23 12.54
CA ASP A 299 5.34 -25.44 11.71
C ASP A 299 5.58 -25.14 10.22
N SER A 300 6.35 -26.03 9.57
CA SER A 300 6.68 -26.00 8.13
C SER A 300 6.00 -27.09 7.30
N LYS A 301 5.29 -28.02 7.93
CA LYS A 301 4.82 -29.26 7.30
C LYS A 301 3.36 -29.25 6.92
N GLY A 302 2.64 -28.16 7.18
CA GLY A 302 1.20 -28.07 6.94
C GLY A 302 0.43 -29.21 7.63
N LYS A 303 1.00 -29.82 8.68
CA LYS A 303 0.30 -30.83 9.47
C LYS A 303 -0.70 -30.05 10.32
N ILE A 304 -1.88 -29.83 9.73
CA ILE A 304 -3.04 -29.32 10.46
C ILE A 304 -3.29 -30.29 11.62
N LEU A 305 -2.82 -29.88 12.79
CA LEU A 305 -3.31 -30.25 14.12
C LEU A 305 -3.60 -31.74 14.31
N THR A 306 -2.56 -32.57 14.28
CA THR A 306 -2.57 -33.81 15.07
C THR A 306 -1.53 -33.67 16.16
N LYS A 307 -1.99 -33.19 17.32
CA LYS A 307 -1.29 -33.14 18.61
C LYS A 307 -0.17 -32.10 18.75
N LYS A 308 -0.48 -31.01 19.45
CA LYS A 308 0.26 -30.49 20.62
C LYS A 308 -0.67 -29.55 21.40
N PRO A 309 -0.49 -29.45 22.73
CA PRO A 309 -1.54 -29.29 23.74
C PRO A 309 -2.36 -27.99 23.62
#